data_AF-A0A7Y5RZY7-F1
#
_entry.id   AF-A0A7Y5RZY7-F1
#
_cell.length_a   1.000
_cell.length_b   1.000
_cell.length_c   1.000
_cell.angle_alpha   90.00
_cell.angle_beta   90.00
_cell.angle_gamma   90.00
#
_symmetry.space_group_name_H-M   'P 1'
#
loop_
_entity.id
_entity.type
_entity.pdbx_description
1 polymer ?
#
loop_
_entity_poly.entity_id
_entity_poly.type
_entity_poly.pdbx_seq_one_letter_code
_entity_poly.pdbx_strand_id
1 'polypeptide(L)'
;MAQNRRKQRPDRPTPAPRAEPASTPTSAVVLTDRRTARLFALAQFAAAAVIFRVAGFYRVMDADEGHFLSAIRCVFNGLRPQQDFFFQQTPLFPYPYALAMKLFGYGYDTCLWISVLCGAGLAVVTASYFARRCGAARVGWIGWALVVTNAPILFWTPTVKNHAMPLFFGALALWAAAHRPRGGRDAFWWGALSGFAALWSAGTRLPAAPLAAAPFAWLLLRAVVPSRPPGAWHGVLGFAVGCMPPALLVLRSVFPDPWVFHFDILGFHAIRSGRAGTFGTWATISKQLAALGSQVQFPAMLLLAVFSAICMKRIARLAGRIGPDTTDESRGRPREEKPAPRPGIARLPAGYGIELGLALAGIIAGLIALLPAQTFHQYFMVPLL
;
A
#
# COMPACT_ATOMS: atom_id res chain seq x y z
N MET A 1 57.62 47.30 38.07
CA MET A 1 56.45 48.17 37.81
C MET A 1 56.01 47.99 36.36
N ALA A 2 55.05 47.11 36.09
CA ALA A 2 54.56 46.82 34.74
C ALA A 2 53.19 47.51 34.54
N GLN A 3 53.15 48.52 33.68
CA GLN A 3 51.96 49.31 33.39
C GLN A 3 50.98 48.54 32.49
N ASN A 4 49.80 48.29 33.04
CA ASN A 4 48.70 47.55 32.45
C ASN A 4 47.90 48.48 31.50
N ARG A 5 48.24 48.48 30.20
CA ARG A 5 47.48 49.22 29.16
C ARG A 5 46.19 48.47 28.83
N ARG A 6 45.11 48.75 29.58
CA ARG A 6 43.73 48.42 29.19
C ARG A 6 43.36 49.22 27.93
N LYS A 7 43.34 48.55 26.77
CA LYS A 7 42.70 49.06 25.54
C LYS A 7 41.21 49.27 25.80
N GLN A 8 40.78 50.53 25.84
CA GLN A 8 39.37 50.91 25.78
C GLN A 8 38.77 50.37 24.48
N ARG A 9 37.76 49.51 24.61
CA ARG A 9 36.96 49.04 23.48
C ARG A 9 36.00 50.16 23.09
N PRO A 10 35.90 50.52 21.80
CA PRO A 10 34.94 51.51 21.34
C PRO A 10 33.51 51.01 21.57
N ASP A 11 32.65 51.92 22.03
CA ASP A 11 31.26 51.68 22.34
C ASP A 11 30.52 51.09 21.13
N ARG A 12 29.88 49.93 21.34
CA ARG A 12 29.04 49.30 20.33
C ARG A 12 27.80 50.16 20.11
N PRO A 13 27.46 50.53 18.86
CA PRO A 13 26.23 51.27 18.58
C PRO A 13 25.00 50.46 19.01
N THR A 14 24.10 51.13 19.71
CA THR A 14 22.81 50.59 20.16
C THR A 14 22.03 50.04 18.97
N PRO A 15 21.61 48.76 18.96
CA PRO A 15 20.86 48.19 17.86
C PRO A 15 19.51 48.90 17.72
N ALA A 16 19.22 49.38 16.53
CA ALA A 16 17.94 50.01 16.19
C ALA A 16 16.76 49.07 16.55
N PRO A 17 15.63 49.63 17.02
CA PRO A 17 14.45 48.85 17.36
C PRO A 17 14.03 47.99 16.17
N ARG A 18 14.05 46.67 16.36
CA ARG A 18 13.60 45.70 15.36
C ARG A 18 12.12 45.97 15.10
N ALA A 19 11.78 46.41 13.89
CA ALA A 19 10.42 46.41 13.41
C ALA A 19 9.83 45.01 13.63
N GLU A 20 8.76 44.94 14.43
CA GLU A 20 8.02 43.70 14.63
C GLU A 20 7.51 43.22 13.26
N PRO A 21 7.90 42.02 12.80
CA PRO A 21 7.44 41.51 11.53
C PRO A 21 5.91 41.37 11.60
N ALA A 22 5.24 42.05 10.69
CA ALA A 22 3.80 41.97 10.48
C ALA A 22 3.37 40.50 10.53
N SER A 23 2.49 40.20 11.49
CA SER A 23 1.94 38.86 11.73
C SER A 23 1.34 38.34 10.43
N THR A 24 2.07 37.45 9.77
CA THR A 24 1.66 36.88 8.49
C THR A 24 0.39 36.08 8.74
N PRO A 25 -0.71 36.32 7.99
CA PRO A 25 -1.95 35.59 8.19
C PRO A 25 -1.65 34.11 8.01
N THR A 26 -1.74 33.40 9.13
CA THR A 26 -1.45 31.98 9.23
C THR A 26 -2.43 31.29 8.30
N SER A 27 -1.92 30.87 7.14
CA SER A 27 -2.67 30.10 6.16
C SER A 27 -3.16 28.84 6.87
N ALA A 28 -4.44 28.89 7.23
CA ALA A 28 -5.21 27.84 7.89
C ALA A 28 -5.40 26.67 6.93
N VAL A 29 -4.31 26.04 6.50
CA VAL A 29 -4.31 24.69 5.99
C VAL A 29 -4.31 23.81 7.22
N VAL A 30 -5.54 23.45 7.63
CA VAL A 30 -5.90 22.55 8.72
C VAL A 30 -4.90 21.39 8.81
N LEU A 31 -3.88 21.57 9.65
CA LEU A 31 -3.17 20.45 10.27
C LEU A 31 -4.20 19.81 11.19
N THR A 32 -5.01 18.89 10.66
CA THR A 32 -5.77 17.97 11.51
C THR A 32 -4.79 17.42 12.54
N ASP A 33 -5.07 17.68 13.81
CA ASP A 33 -4.27 17.18 14.92
C ASP A 33 -4.02 15.68 14.71
N ARG A 34 -2.81 15.21 15.03
CA ARG A 34 -2.46 13.78 14.98
C ARG A 34 -3.48 12.94 15.73
N ARG A 35 -4.08 13.47 16.80
CA ARG A 35 -5.19 12.82 17.52
C ARG A 35 -6.41 12.63 16.62
N THR A 36 -6.89 13.67 15.97
CA THR A 36 -8.02 13.62 15.03
C THR A 36 -7.77 12.65 13.88
N ALA A 37 -6.56 12.65 13.31
CA ALA A 37 -6.20 11.71 12.25
C ALA A 37 -6.25 10.25 12.71
N ARG A 38 -5.81 9.96 13.94
CA ARG A 38 -5.89 8.62 14.54
C ARG A 38 -7.34 8.21 14.81
N LEU A 39 -8.16 9.12 15.32
CA LEU A 39 -9.59 8.86 15.55
C LEU A 39 -10.31 8.55 14.24
N PHE A 40 -10.02 9.27 13.15
CA PHE A 40 -10.59 8.94 11.84
C PHE A 40 -10.13 7.58 11.32
N ALA A 41 -8.85 7.25 11.46
CA ALA A 41 -8.36 5.93 11.06
C ALA A 41 -9.01 4.80 11.87
N LEU A 42 -9.22 5.01 13.17
CA LEU A 42 -9.92 4.05 14.03
C LEU A 42 -11.40 3.91 13.66
N ALA A 43 -12.09 5.02 13.39
CA ALA A 43 -13.48 5.01 12.95
C ALA A 43 -13.63 4.31 11.58
N GLN A 44 -12.73 4.59 10.63
CA GLN A 44 -12.66 3.90 9.34
C GLN A 44 -12.43 2.41 9.49
N PHE A 45 -11.53 2.02 10.42
CA PHE A 45 -11.25 0.62 10.71
C PHE A 45 -12.48 -0.09 11.27
N ALA A 46 -13.09 0.47 12.32
CA ALA A 46 -14.25 -0.12 12.97
C ALA A 46 -15.44 -0.23 12.02
N ALA A 47 -15.75 0.82 11.26
CA ALA A 47 -16.82 0.80 10.26
C ALA A 47 -16.57 -0.24 9.17
N ALA A 48 -15.35 -0.34 8.64
CA ALA A 48 -15.02 -1.35 7.63
C ALA A 48 -15.10 -2.77 8.21
N ALA A 49 -14.64 -2.99 9.45
CA ALA A 49 -14.74 -4.28 10.11
C ALA A 49 -16.20 -4.73 10.27
N VAL A 50 -17.10 -3.81 10.67
CA VAL A 50 -18.54 -4.09 10.74
C VAL A 50 -19.10 -4.44 9.35
N ILE A 51 -18.80 -3.65 8.32
CA ILE A 51 -19.26 -3.91 6.95
C ILE A 51 -18.79 -5.28 6.46
N PHE A 52 -17.50 -5.60 6.58
CA PHE A 52 -16.96 -6.90 6.18
C PHE A 52 -17.53 -8.05 7.03
N ARG A 53 -17.77 -7.84 8.33
CA ARG A 53 -18.39 -8.86 9.18
C ARG A 53 -19.82 -9.17 8.73
N VAL A 54 -20.60 -8.13 8.41
CA VAL A 54 -21.97 -8.25 7.90
C VAL A 54 -21.96 -8.94 6.54
N ALA A 55 -21.06 -8.53 5.63
CA ALA A 55 -20.90 -9.17 4.32
C ALA A 55 -20.54 -10.66 4.44
N GLY A 56 -19.62 -11.00 5.36
CA GLY A 56 -19.27 -12.38 5.65
C GLY A 56 -20.40 -13.19 6.29
N PHE A 57 -21.26 -12.57 7.10
CA PHE A 57 -22.40 -13.23 7.73
C PHE A 57 -23.48 -13.64 6.72
N TYR A 58 -23.80 -12.75 5.77
CA TYR A 58 -24.80 -13.02 4.74
C TYR A 58 -24.30 -13.94 3.62
N ARG A 59 -23.03 -14.36 3.69
CA ARG A 59 -22.47 -15.29 2.73
C ARG A 59 -22.60 -16.72 3.27
N VAL A 60 -23.21 -17.60 2.48
CA VAL A 60 -23.13 -19.04 2.72
C VAL A 60 -21.67 -19.48 2.60
N MET A 61 -21.23 -20.37 3.48
CA MET A 61 -19.87 -20.93 3.47
C MET A 61 -19.46 -21.33 2.05
N ASP A 62 -18.33 -20.81 1.61
CA ASP A 62 -17.84 -21.07 0.27
C ASP A 62 -17.19 -22.47 0.19
N ALA A 63 -17.36 -23.14 -0.93
CA ALA A 63 -16.86 -24.50 -1.17
C ALA A 63 -15.36 -24.67 -0.83
N ASP A 64 -14.52 -23.65 -1.06
CA ASP A 64 -13.09 -23.78 -0.77
C ASP A 64 -12.72 -23.50 0.70
N GLU A 65 -13.61 -22.89 1.50
CA GLU A 65 -13.29 -22.55 2.91
C GLU A 65 -12.98 -23.81 3.72
N GLY A 66 -13.64 -24.94 3.43
CA GLY A 66 -13.33 -26.22 4.07
C GLY A 66 -11.89 -26.68 3.84
N HIS A 67 -11.35 -26.47 2.63
CA HIS A 67 -9.96 -26.79 2.32
C HIS A 67 -8.98 -25.91 3.11
N PHE A 68 -9.23 -24.60 3.14
CA PHE A 68 -8.40 -23.65 3.88
C PHE A 68 -8.47 -23.85 5.39
N LEU A 69 -9.65 -24.10 5.95
CA LEU A 69 -9.84 -24.40 7.37
C LEU A 69 -9.14 -25.70 7.77
N SER A 70 -9.13 -26.71 6.91
CA SER A 70 -8.39 -27.95 7.14
C SER A 70 -6.89 -27.69 7.20
N ALA A 71 -6.34 -26.92 6.26
CA ALA A 71 -4.93 -26.52 6.29
C ALA A 71 -4.57 -25.71 7.55
N ILE A 72 -5.45 -24.80 7.97
CA ILE A 72 -5.30 -24.02 9.21
C ILE A 72 -5.28 -24.96 10.43
N ARG A 73 -6.19 -25.93 10.49
CA ARG A 73 -6.25 -26.95 11.56
C ARG A 73 -4.98 -27.80 11.60
N CYS A 74 -4.45 -28.22 10.46
CA CYS A 74 -3.17 -28.94 10.38
C CYS A 74 -2.04 -28.11 11.03
N VAL A 75 -1.92 -26.82 10.67
CA VAL A 75 -0.91 -25.93 11.27
C VAL A 75 -1.15 -25.66 12.76
N PHE A 76 -2.42 -25.54 13.17
CA PHE A 76 -2.78 -25.45 14.58
C PHE A 76 -2.23 -26.65 15.38
N ASN A 77 -2.36 -27.86 14.82
CA ASN A 77 -1.85 -29.12 15.37
C ASN A 77 -0.33 -29.35 15.18
N GLY A 78 0.40 -28.37 14.63
CA GLY A 78 1.85 -28.44 14.48
C GLY A 78 2.35 -29.05 13.17
N LEU A 79 1.46 -29.43 12.25
CA LEU A 79 1.81 -29.88 10.91
C LEU A 79 2.22 -28.69 10.02
N ARG A 80 3.03 -28.95 9.00
CA ARG A 80 3.65 -27.95 8.14
C ARG A 80 3.13 -28.06 6.70
N PRO A 81 2.70 -26.95 6.08
CA PRO A 81 2.26 -26.97 4.69
C PRO A 81 3.38 -27.44 3.75
N GLN A 82 3.01 -28.25 2.74
CA GLN A 82 3.90 -28.86 1.74
C GLN A 82 4.97 -29.81 2.30
N GLN A 83 4.79 -30.27 3.55
CA GLN A 83 5.68 -31.28 4.17
C GLN A 83 4.86 -32.40 4.77
N ASP A 84 3.96 -32.02 5.66
CA ASP A 84 3.13 -32.97 6.38
C ASP A 84 1.76 -33.15 5.70
N PHE A 85 1.37 -32.22 4.83
CA PHE A 85 0.14 -32.30 4.04
C PHE A 85 0.23 -31.48 2.75
N PHE A 86 -0.53 -31.93 1.76
CA PHE A 86 -0.69 -31.30 0.46
C PHE A 86 -1.38 -29.93 0.59
N PHE A 87 -0.73 -28.87 0.12
CA PHE A 87 -1.32 -27.52 0.16
C PHE A 87 -0.95 -26.69 -1.06
N GLN A 88 -1.97 -26.32 -1.84
CA GLN A 88 -1.78 -25.78 -3.19
C GLN A 88 -1.47 -24.27 -3.21
N GLN A 89 -1.49 -23.62 -2.04
CA GLN A 89 -1.25 -22.19 -1.89
C GLN A 89 0.07 -21.96 -1.16
N THR A 90 0.63 -20.75 -1.27
CA THR A 90 1.90 -20.44 -0.62
C THR A 90 1.80 -20.57 0.92
N PRO A 91 2.90 -21.00 1.58
CA PRO A 91 2.84 -21.58 2.93
C PRO A 91 2.47 -20.60 4.03
N LEU A 92 2.51 -19.28 3.81
CA LEU A 92 2.26 -18.32 4.89
C LEU A 92 0.78 -18.19 5.26
N PHE A 93 -0.13 -18.58 4.35
CA PHE A 93 -1.57 -18.43 4.56
C PHE A 93 -2.07 -19.00 5.90
N PRO A 94 -1.85 -20.28 6.25
CA PRO A 94 -2.48 -20.87 7.43
C PRO A 94 -1.90 -20.38 8.77
N TYR A 95 -0.67 -19.85 8.81
CA TYR A 95 0.02 -19.56 10.07
C TYR A 95 -0.67 -18.48 10.94
N PRO A 96 -1.08 -17.29 10.43
CA PRO A 96 -1.76 -16.31 11.27
C PRO A 96 -3.11 -16.79 11.79
N TYR A 97 -3.87 -17.54 10.99
CA TYR A 97 -5.14 -18.11 11.42
C TYR A 97 -4.94 -19.16 12.52
N ALA A 98 -3.96 -20.05 12.37
CA ALA A 98 -3.63 -21.05 13.37
C ALA A 98 -3.13 -20.40 14.68
N LEU A 99 -2.33 -19.34 14.59
CA LEU A 99 -1.92 -18.55 15.76
C LEU A 99 -3.13 -17.90 16.43
N ALA A 100 -4.05 -17.32 15.66
CA ALA A 100 -5.27 -16.74 16.19
C ALA A 100 -6.15 -17.77 16.90
N MET A 101 -6.29 -18.98 16.34
CA MET A 101 -7.00 -20.09 17.00
C MET A 101 -6.36 -20.48 18.33
N LYS A 102 -5.02 -20.44 18.44
CA LYS A 102 -4.31 -20.71 19.72
C LYS A 102 -4.57 -19.62 20.77
N LEU A 103 -4.70 -18.37 20.35
CA LEU A 103 -4.82 -17.22 21.26
C LEU A 103 -6.27 -16.92 21.66
N PHE A 104 -7.21 -17.05 20.72
CA PHE A 104 -8.59 -16.58 20.87
C PHE A 104 -9.63 -17.72 20.84
N GLY A 105 -9.17 -18.96 20.70
CA GLY A 105 -10.03 -20.15 20.68
C GLY A 105 -10.18 -20.77 19.29
N TYR A 106 -10.30 -22.09 19.29
CA TYR A 106 -10.48 -22.90 18.09
C TYR A 106 -11.90 -22.72 17.54
N GLY A 107 -12.04 -22.19 16.33
CA GLY A 107 -13.34 -22.02 15.70
C GLY A 107 -13.30 -21.27 14.37
N TYR A 108 -14.35 -21.45 13.58
CA TYR A 108 -14.53 -20.77 12.29
C TYR A 108 -14.55 -19.25 12.46
N ASP A 109 -15.30 -18.73 13.44
CA ASP A 109 -15.42 -17.29 13.70
C ASP A 109 -14.07 -16.64 14.00
N THR A 110 -13.17 -17.31 14.74
CA THR A 110 -11.81 -16.81 15.00
C THR A 110 -11.06 -16.59 13.69
N CYS A 111 -11.17 -17.53 12.75
CA CYS A 111 -10.55 -17.37 11.43
C CYS A 111 -11.22 -16.27 10.61
N LEU A 112 -12.55 -16.21 10.62
CA LEU A 112 -13.31 -15.20 9.92
C LEU A 112 -12.90 -13.78 10.34
N TRP A 113 -12.70 -13.57 11.65
CA TRP A 113 -12.24 -12.28 12.17
C TRP A 113 -10.88 -11.87 11.63
N ILE A 114 -9.94 -12.80 11.41
CA ILE A 114 -8.65 -12.47 10.78
C ILE A 114 -8.86 -11.91 9.37
N SER A 115 -9.71 -12.54 8.57
CA SER A 115 -10.06 -12.04 7.23
C SER A 115 -10.73 -10.66 7.28
N VAL A 116 -11.69 -10.47 8.18
CA VAL A 116 -12.39 -9.18 8.42
C VAL A 116 -11.41 -8.09 8.82
N LEU A 117 -10.49 -8.37 9.75
CA LEU A 117 -9.50 -7.40 10.22
C LEU A 117 -8.49 -7.03 9.11
N CYS A 118 -8.10 -7.99 8.27
CA CYS A 118 -7.31 -7.69 7.07
C CYS A 118 -8.08 -6.82 6.07
N GLY A 119 -9.36 -7.10 5.82
CA GLY A 119 -10.21 -6.27 4.97
C GLY A 119 -10.36 -4.83 5.51
N ALA A 120 -10.59 -4.68 6.81
CA ALA A 120 -10.63 -3.38 7.46
C ALA A 120 -9.29 -2.63 7.38
N GLY A 121 -8.18 -3.35 7.60
CA GLY A 121 -6.83 -2.84 7.41
C GLY A 121 -6.57 -2.34 5.99
N LEU A 122 -7.03 -3.09 4.97
CA LEU A 122 -6.94 -2.70 3.56
C LEU A 122 -7.66 -1.37 3.30
N ALA A 123 -8.86 -1.19 3.85
CA ALA A 123 -9.62 0.05 3.70
C ALA A 123 -8.88 1.24 4.32
N VAL A 124 -8.31 1.09 5.51
CA VAL A 124 -7.56 2.15 6.22
C VAL A 124 -6.24 2.49 5.55
N VAL A 125 -5.49 1.49 5.07
CA VAL A 125 -4.24 1.70 4.33
C VAL A 125 -4.52 2.47 3.05
N THR A 126 -5.55 2.09 2.31
CA THR A 126 -6.00 2.78 1.11
C THR A 126 -6.42 4.22 1.42
N ALA A 127 -7.25 4.42 2.45
CA ALA A 127 -7.66 5.76 2.89
C ALA A 127 -6.46 6.64 3.25
N SER A 128 -5.50 6.09 4.01
CA SER A 128 -4.28 6.76 4.43
C SER A 128 -3.40 7.13 3.24
N TYR A 129 -3.31 6.24 2.25
CA TYR A 129 -2.58 6.51 1.01
C TYR A 129 -3.18 7.71 0.27
N PHE A 130 -4.48 7.69 0.00
CA PHE A 130 -5.17 8.77 -0.71
C PHE A 130 -5.10 10.09 0.06
N ALA A 131 -5.36 10.08 1.37
CA ALA A 131 -5.30 11.28 2.21
C ALA A 131 -3.92 11.93 2.21
N ARG A 132 -2.86 11.13 2.40
CA ARG A 132 -1.47 11.65 2.41
C ARG A 132 -1.04 12.16 1.05
N ARG A 133 -1.39 11.43 -0.03
CA ARG A 133 -0.94 11.80 -1.37
C ARG A 133 -1.61 13.07 -1.88
N CYS A 134 -2.86 13.27 -1.46
CA CYS A 134 -3.70 14.39 -1.85
C CYS A 134 -3.65 15.58 -0.87
N GLY A 135 -3.04 15.40 0.30
CA GLY A 135 -3.03 16.42 1.36
C GLY A 135 -4.41 16.73 1.93
N ALA A 136 -5.39 15.82 1.78
CA ALA A 136 -6.79 16.07 2.15
C ALA A 136 -7.46 14.82 2.74
N ALA A 137 -7.88 14.89 4.00
CA ALA A 137 -8.53 13.78 4.71
C ALA A 137 -9.81 13.27 4.02
N ARG A 138 -10.59 14.19 3.41
CA ARG A 138 -11.80 13.85 2.64
C ARG A 138 -11.52 12.88 1.50
N VAL A 139 -10.36 12.99 0.85
CA VAL A 139 -9.97 12.09 -0.24
C VAL A 139 -9.62 10.70 0.30
N GLY A 140 -9.14 10.62 1.54
CA GLY A 140 -9.00 9.34 2.22
C GLY A 140 -10.33 8.59 2.37
N TRP A 141 -11.43 9.30 2.65
CA TRP A 141 -12.76 8.69 2.68
C TRP A 141 -13.24 8.17 1.32
N ILE A 142 -12.83 8.82 0.22
CA ILE A 142 -13.08 8.29 -1.13
C ILE A 142 -12.31 6.98 -1.33
N GLY A 143 -11.02 6.95 -0.97
CA GLY A 143 -10.22 5.72 -1.02
C GLY A 143 -10.78 4.61 -0.14
N TRP A 144 -11.29 4.95 1.05
CA TRP A 144 -11.97 4.02 1.93
C TRP A 144 -13.26 3.47 1.31
N ALA A 145 -14.13 4.35 0.79
CA ALA A 145 -15.37 3.99 0.14
C ALA A 145 -15.14 3.05 -1.05
N LEU A 146 -14.15 3.37 -1.90
CA LEU A 146 -13.74 2.51 -3.02
C LEU A 146 -13.41 1.08 -2.60
N VAL A 147 -12.90 0.85 -1.38
CA VAL A 147 -12.64 -0.51 -0.88
C VAL A 147 -13.92 -1.16 -0.37
N VAL A 148 -14.66 -0.47 0.49
CA VAL A 148 -15.84 -1.06 1.16
C VAL A 148 -17.10 -1.09 0.30
N THR A 149 -17.12 -0.47 -0.88
CA THR A 149 -18.23 -0.56 -1.85
C THR A 149 -17.87 -1.39 -3.07
N ASN A 150 -16.65 -1.93 -3.15
CA ASN A 150 -16.22 -2.80 -4.24
C ASN A 150 -16.78 -4.21 -4.00
N ALA A 151 -17.72 -4.66 -4.83
CA ALA A 151 -18.38 -5.95 -4.57
C ALA A 151 -17.41 -7.14 -4.60
N PRO A 152 -16.45 -7.27 -5.54
CA PRO A 152 -15.44 -8.32 -5.46
C PRO A 152 -14.66 -8.32 -4.13
N ILE A 153 -14.26 -7.16 -3.62
CA ILE A 153 -13.60 -7.06 -2.31
C ILE A 153 -14.57 -7.49 -1.21
N LEU A 154 -15.75 -6.85 -1.10
CA LEU A 154 -16.78 -7.19 -0.11
C LEU A 154 -17.16 -8.67 -0.11
N PHE A 155 -17.18 -9.29 -1.27
CA PHE A 155 -17.55 -10.69 -1.42
C PHE A 155 -16.41 -11.59 -0.93
N TRP A 156 -15.18 -11.36 -1.38
CA TRP A 156 -14.08 -12.32 -1.17
C TRP A 156 -13.22 -12.06 0.06
N THR A 157 -13.04 -10.82 0.50
CA THR A 157 -12.19 -10.53 1.67
C THR A 157 -12.75 -11.00 3.01
N PRO A 158 -14.06 -11.09 3.29
CA PRO A 158 -14.51 -11.58 4.59
C PRO A 158 -14.53 -13.11 4.70
N THR A 159 -14.08 -13.86 3.69
CA THR A 159 -14.03 -15.34 3.73
C THR A 159 -12.72 -15.86 4.31
N VAL A 160 -12.71 -17.08 4.87
CA VAL A 160 -11.49 -17.78 5.31
C VAL A 160 -10.75 -18.36 4.09
N LYS A 161 -10.27 -17.46 3.24
CA LYS A 161 -9.54 -17.74 2.01
C LYS A 161 -8.33 -16.82 1.90
N ASN A 162 -7.45 -17.15 0.97
CA ASN A 162 -6.26 -16.35 0.67
C ASN A 162 -6.52 -15.09 -0.16
N HIS A 163 -7.61 -14.35 0.09
CA HIS A 163 -7.91 -13.08 -0.57
C HIS A 163 -7.59 -11.86 0.32
N ALA A 164 -8.01 -11.90 1.59
CA ALA A 164 -7.89 -10.75 2.49
C ALA A 164 -6.43 -10.36 2.77
N MET A 165 -5.61 -11.33 3.16
CA MET A 165 -4.21 -11.12 3.51
C MET A 165 -3.37 -10.57 2.34
N PRO A 166 -3.35 -11.17 1.13
CA PRO A 166 -2.51 -10.64 0.06
C PRO A 166 -2.94 -9.24 -0.37
N LEU A 167 -4.24 -8.93 -0.38
CA LEU A 167 -4.69 -7.57 -0.69
C LEU A 167 -4.23 -6.59 0.39
N PHE A 168 -4.43 -6.90 1.66
CA PHE A 168 -4.02 -6.05 2.78
C PHE A 168 -2.50 -5.81 2.79
N PHE A 169 -1.72 -6.90 2.80
CA PHE A 169 -0.26 -6.80 2.87
C PHE A 169 0.34 -6.22 1.60
N GLY A 170 -0.21 -6.50 0.42
CA GLY A 170 0.22 -5.88 -0.83
C GLY A 170 -0.04 -4.37 -0.86
N ALA A 171 -1.22 -3.92 -0.41
CA ALA A 171 -1.52 -2.50 -0.26
C ALA A 171 -0.62 -1.83 0.79
N LEU A 172 -0.37 -2.51 1.92
CA LEU A 172 0.54 -2.05 2.97
C LEU A 172 1.97 -1.88 2.45
N ALA A 173 2.44 -2.82 1.62
CA ALA A 173 3.75 -2.77 1.00
C ALA A 173 3.89 -1.55 0.07
N LEU A 174 2.93 -1.33 -0.83
CA LEU A 174 2.92 -0.16 -1.71
C LEU A 174 2.83 1.15 -0.93
N TRP A 175 1.98 1.21 0.11
CA TRP A 175 1.85 2.38 0.96
C TRP A 175 3.16 2.70 1.70
N ALA A 176 3.83 1.69 2.26
CA ALA A 176 5.11 1.86 2.92
C ALA A 176 6.21 2.29 1.95
N ALA A 177 6.28 1.68 0.76
CA ALA A 177 7.24 2.04 -0.29
C ALA A 177 7.03 3.47 -0.84
N ALA A 178 5.78 3.94 -0.85
CA ALA A 178 5.42 5.30 -1.26
C ALA A 178 5.76 6.37 -0.21
N HIS A 179 6.15 5.98 1.01
CA HIS A 179 6.51 6.94 2.05
C HIS A 179 7.72 7.80 1.64
N ARG A 180 7.70 9.08 2.05
CA ARG A 180 8.78 10.04 1.79
C ARG A 180 9.66 10.14 3.04
N PRO A 181 10.80 9.42 3.07
CA PRO A 181 11.59 9.33 4.29
C PRO A 181 12.29 10.66 4.58
N ARG A 182 12.46 10.95 5.87
CA ARG A 182 13.18 12.15 6.35
C ARG A 182 14.70 11.95 6.46
N GLY A 183 15.17 10.70 6.37
CA GLY A 183 16.58 10.34 6.44
C GLY A 183 16.80 8.82 6.30
N GLY A 184 18.05 8.37 6.40
CA GLY A 184 18.42 6.96 6.18
C GLY A 184 17.72 5.96 7.12
N ARG A 185 17.67 6.26 8.42
CA ARG A 185 16.98 5.40 9.41
C ARG A 185 15.48 5.28 9.15
N ASP A 186 14.83 6.40 8.82
CA ASP A 186 13.40 6.40 8.46
C ASP A 186 13.19 5.59 7.17
N ALA A 187 14.01 5.84 6.13
CA ALA A 187 13.96 5.08 4.88
C ALA A 187 14.11 3.57 5.11
N PHE A 188 15.04 3.15 5.97
CA PHE A 188 15.25 1.75 6.32
C PHE A 188 14.00 1.10 6.90
N TRP A 189 13.37 1.70 7.92
CA TRP A 189 12.22 1.07 8.58
C TRP A 189 10.98 1.03 7.69
N TRP A 190 10.75 2.05 6.86
CA TRP A 190 9.68 2.01 5.85
C TRP A 190 9.96 0.98 4.75
N GLY A 191 11.23 0.85 4.34
CA GLY A 191 11.68 -0.23 3.48
C GLY A 191 11.39 -1.60 4.10
N ALA A 192 11.76 -1.81 5.36
CA ALA A 192 11.56 -3.08 6.07
C ALA A 192 10.09 -3.44 6.22
N LEU A 193 9.22 -2.49 6.58
CA LEU A 193 7.78 -2.72 6.57
C LEU A 193 7.28 -3.10 5.18
N SER A 194 7.77 -2.42 4.13
CA SER A 194 7.42 -2.72 2.76
C SER A 194 7.86 -4.12 2.32
N GLY A 195 9.07 -4.56 2.67
CA GLY A 195 9.59 -5.89 2.33
C GLY A 195 8.85 -7.00 3.06
N PHE A 196 8.61 -6.81 4.36
CA PHE A 196 7.82 -7.74 5.17
C PHE A 196 6.43 -7.94 4.56
N ALA A 197 5.71 -6.84 4.31
CA ALA A 197 4.37 -6.89 3.76
C ALA A 197 4.34 -7.44 2.32
N ALA A 198 5.32 -7.08 1.48
CA ALA A 198 5.42 -7.61 0.12
C ALA A 198 5.57 -9.14 0.12
N LEU A 199 6.53 -9.67 0.88
CA LEU A 199 6.72 -11.12 0.90
C LEU A 199 5.58 -11.84 1.64
N TRP A 200 4.95 -11.22 2.64
CA TRP A 200 3.74 -11.79 3.25
C TRP A 200 2.60 -11.91 2.23
N SER A 201 2.42 -10.89 1.38
CA SER A 201 1.43 -10.91 0.30
C SER A 201 1.67 -12.07 -0.66
N ALA A 202 2.87 -12.16 -1.26
CA ALA A 202 3.19 -13.25 -2.18
C ALA A 202 3.18 -14.64 -1.49
N GLY A 203 3.64 -14.70 -0.24
CA GLY A 203 3.70 -15.91 0.56
C GLY A 203 2.34 -16.41 1.07
N THR A 204 1.26 -15.64 0.89
CA THR A 204 -0.12 -16.10 1.14
C THR A 204 -0.86 -16.51 -0.14
N ARG A 205 -0.54 -15.87 -1.28
CA ARG A 205 -1.07 -16.23 -2.59
C ARG A 205 -0.05 -15.90 -3.70
N LEU A 206 0.45 -16.90 -4.41
CA LEU A 206 1.47 -16.71 -5.45
C LEU A 206 1.05 -15.70 -6.54
N PRO A 207 -0.19 -15.68 -7.05
CA PRO A 207 -0.63 -14.63 -7.98
C PRO A 207 -0.51 -13.18 -7.46
N ALA A 208 -0.30 -12.96 -6.16
CA ALA A 208 0.01 -11.65 -5.59
C ALA A 208 1.50 -11.27 -5.69
N ALA A 209 2.36 -12.12 -6.26
CA ALA A 209 3.79 -11.84 -6.45
C ALA A 209 4.06 -10.55 -7.25
N PRO A 210 3.33 -10.20 -8.33
CA PRO A 210 3.51 -8.93 -9.01
C PRO A 210 3.25 -7.72 -8.10
N LEU A 211 2.25 -7.81 -7.21
CA LEU A 211 1.95 -6.79 -6.22
C LEU A 211 3.06 -6.65 -5.17
N ALA A 212 3.76 -7.75 -4.87
CA ALA A 212 4.94 -7.77 -4.00
C ALA A 212 6.22 -7.24 -4.69
N ALA A 213 6.36 -7.45 -6.00
CA ALA A 213 7.52 -6.97 -6.77
C ALA A 213 7.48 -5.46 -7.04
N ALA A 214 6.28 -4.90 -7.24
CA ALA A 214 6.07 -3.47 -7.49
C ALA A 214 6.73 -2.53 -6.44
N PRO A 215 6.58 -2.71 -5.12
CA PRO A 215 7.23 -1.86 -4.13
C PRO A 215 8.76 -1.98 -4.14
N PHE A 216 9.31 -3.17 -4.43
CA PHE A 216 10.77 -3.33 -4.58
C PHE A 216 11.29 -2.55 -5.78
N ALA A 217 10.66 -2.74 -6.95
CA ALA A 217 11.00 -2.01 -8.17
C ALA A 217 10.91 -0.50 -7.94
N TRP A 218 9.88 -0.04 -7.24
CA TRP A 218 9.73 1.37 -6.88
C TRP A 218 10.87 1.91 -6.02
N LEU A 219 11.24 1.21 -4.95
CA LEU A 219 12.33 1.62 -4.07
C LEU A 219 13.67 1.62 -4.82
N LEU A 220 13.90 0.64 -5.69
CA LEU A 220 15.09 0.56 -6.52
C LEU A 220 15.16 1.73 -7.51
N LEU A 221 14.06 2.01 -8.23
CA LEU A 221 13.97 3.15 -9.14
C LEU A 221 14.26 4.47 -8.40
N ARG A 222 13.70 4.69 -7.21
CA ARG A 222 13.99 5.87 -6.39
C ARG A 222 15.45 5.97 -5.96
N ALA A 223 16.15 4.84 -5.80
CA ALA A 223 17.55 4.80 -5.39
C ALA A 223 18.53 5.11 -6.52
N VAL A 224 18.14 4.86 -7.77
CA VAL A 224 19.01 5.05 -8.96
C VAL A 224 18.82 6.40 -9.67
N VAL A 225 17.70 7.10 -9.45
CA VAL A 225 17.46 8.41 -10.09
C VAL A 225 18.43 9.48 -9.52
N PRO A 226 18.99 10.41 -10.33
CA PRO A 226 19.90 11.45 -9.85
C PRO A 226 19.34 12.31 -8.71
N SER A 227 18.02 12.57 -8.73
CA SER A 227 17.29 13.30 -7.68
C SER A 227 16.81 12.39 -6.54
N ARG A 228 17.54 11.31 -6.23
CA ARG A 228 17.14 10.33 -5.21
C ARG A 228 16.93 10.99 -3.85
N PRO A 229 15.92 10.55 -3.08
CA PRO A 229 15.73 11.03 -1.72
C PRO A 229 16.90 10.59 -0.82
N PRO A 230 17.21 11.36 0.23
CA PRO A 230 18.24 10.99 1.20
C PRO A 230 17.90 9.63 1.82
N GLY A 231 18.85 8.70 1.79
CA GLY A 231 18.67 7.36 2.33
C GLY A 231 17.92 6.38 1.43
N ALA A 232 17.71 6.66 0.14
CA ALA A 232 16.99 5.74 -0.77
C ALA A 232 17.54 4.30 -0.75
N TRP A 233 18.86 4.12 -0.76
CA TRP A 233 19.51 2.80 -0.61
C TRP A 233 19.26 2.13 0.73
N HIS A 234 19.09 2.90 1.81
CA HIS A 234 18.69 2.33 3.09
C HIS A 234 17.28 1.76 3.03
N GLY A 235 16.39 2.36 2.24
CA GLY A 235 15.06 1.79 1.97
C GLY A 235 15.12 0.47 1.21
N VAL A 236 16.01 0.35 0.22
CA VAL A 236 16.25 -0.92 -0.50
C VAL A 236 16.82 -1.99 0.44
N LEU A 237 17.83 -1.64 1.24
CA LEU A 237 18.39 -2.54 2.25
C LEU A 237 17.33 -2.95 3.28
N GLY A 238 16.54 -1.98 3.75
CA GLY A 238 15.42 -2.20 4.64
C GLY A 238 14.44 -3.20 4.06
N PHE A 239 14.04 -3.05 2.79
CA PHE A 239 13.17 -4.00 2.10
C PHE A 239 13.74 -5.43 2.13
N ALA A 240 15.02 -5.61 1.78
CA ALA A 240 15.66 -6.91 1.82
C ALA A 240 15.64 -7.54 3.23
N VAL A 241 15.95 -6.75 4.27
CA VAL A 241 15.88 -7.20 5.67
C VAL A 241 14.45 -7.53 6.11
N GLY A 242 13.49 -6.69 5.71
CA GLY A 242 12.06 -6.89 5.99
C GLY A 242 11.50 -8.17 5.40
N CYS A 243 12.02 -8.62 4.25
CA CYS A 243 11.65 -9.91 3.66
C CYS A 243 12.13 -11.10 4.50
N MET A 244 13.16 -10.98 5.34
CA MET A 244 13.77 -12.13 6.01
C MET A 244 12.79 -12.92 6.89
N PRO A 245 11.98 -12.31 7.79
CA PRO A 245 11.06 -13.09 8.63
C PRO A 245 10.04 -13.95 7.85
N PRO A 246 9.25 -13.41 6.90
CA PRO A 246 8.38 -14.26 6.07
C PRO A 246 9.17 -15.24 5.20
N ALA A 247 10.36 -14.87 4.72
CA ALA A 247 11.21 -15.77 3.93
C ALA A 247 11.60 -17.01 4.74
N LEU A 248 11.98 -16.86 6.00
CA LEU A 248 12.34 -17.99 6.87
C LEU A 248 11.18 -18.99 7.02
N LEU A 249 9.94 -18.50 7.11
CA LEU A 249 8.74 -19.35 7.18
C LEU A 249 8.45 -20.05 5.84
N VAL A 250 8.65 -19.38 4.71
CA VAL A 250 8.53 -20.01 3.37
C VAL A 250 9.63 -21.05 3.17
N LEU A 251 10.88 -20.69 3.46
CA LEU A 251 12.05 -21.56 3.32
C LEU A 251 11.96 -22.79 4.23
N ARG A 252 11.33 -22.65 5.40
CA ARG A 252 11.01 -23.79 6.26
C ARG A 252 10.17 -24.84 5.54
N SER A 253 9.24 -24.45 4.66
CA SER A 253 8.45 -25.36 3.82
C SER A 253 9.24 -25.87 2.61
N VAL A 254 10.05 -25.02 1.96
CA VAL A 254 10.77 -25.35 0.72
C VAL A 254 11.94 -26.32 0.93
N PHE A 255 12.78 -26.11 1.94
CA PHE A 255 14.09 -26.79 2.00
C PHE A 255 14.05 -28.30 2.25
N PRO A 256 13.15 -28.85 3.07
CA PRO A 256 13.11 -30.29 3.32
C PRO A 256 12.79 -31.13 2.07
N ASP A 257 11.91 -30.62 1.19
CA ASP A 257 11.62 -31.26 -0.09
C ASP A 257 11.20 -30.19 -1.14
N PRO A 258 12.17 -29.63 -1.89
CA PRO A 258 11.88 -28.62 -2.90
C PRO A 258 10.98 -29.13 -4.02
N TRP A 259 10.98 -30.45 -4.27
CA TRP A 259 10.16 -31.05 -5.32
C TRP A 259 8.69 -31.09 -4.91
N VAL A 260 8.38 -31.52 -3.68
CA VAL A 260 7.01 -31.47 -3.14
C VAL A 260 6.51 -30.02 -3.12
N PHE A 261 7.32 -29.07 -2.66
CA PHE A 261 6.95 -27.66 -2.70
C PHE A 261 6.66 -27.17 -4.13
N HIS A 262 7.52 -27.51 -5.09
CA HIS A 262 7.32 -27.14 -6.49
C HIS A 262 6.06 -27.76 -7.08
N PHE A 263 5.84 -29.06 -6.81
CA PHE A 263 4.66 -29.77 -7.28
C PHE A 263 3.39 -29.17 -6.69
N ASP A 264 3.32 -28.95 -5.38
CA ASP A 264 2.14 -28.43 -4.70
C ASP A 264 1.73 -27.05 -5.22
N ILE A 265 2.70 -26.15 -5.42
CA ILE A 265 2.43 -24.75 -5.80
C ILE A 265 2.27 -24.58 -7.31
N LEU A 266 3.10 -25.24 -8.12
CA LEU A 266 3.17 -25.02 -9.57
C LEU A 266 2.71 -26.24 -10.36
N GLY A 267 3.21 -27.44 -10.01
CA GLY A 267 2.93 -28.68 -10.74
C GLY A 267 1.45 -29.07 -10.74
N PHE A 268 0.78 -29.01 -9.59
CA PHE A 268 -0.63 -29.30 -9.45
C PHE A 268 -1.48 -28.37 -10.32
N HIS A 269 -1.16 -27.07 -10.32
CA HIS A 269 -1.85 -26.10 -11.17
C HIS A 269 -1.56 -26.34 -12.66
N ALA A 270 -0.34 -26.73 -13.02
CA ALA A 270 0.01 -27.08 -14.39
C ALA A 270 -0.80 -28.29 -14.88
N ILE A 271 -0.87 -29.37 -14.11
CA ILE A 271 -1.66 -30.58 -14.43
C ILE A 271 -3.14 -30.22 -14.60
N ARG A 272 -3.69 -29.49 -13.63
CA ARG A 272 -5.09 -29.05 -13.64
C ARG A 272 -5.44 -28.17 -14.85
N SER A 273 -4.51 -27.32 -15.27
CA SER A 273 -4.68 -26.43 -16.41
C SER A 273 -4.46 -27.11 -17.77
N GLY A 274 -3.94 -28.34 -17.78
CA GLY A 274 -3.53 -29.03 -19.00
C GLY A 274 -2.55 -28.20 -19.83
N ARG A 275 -2.81 -28.08 -21.14
CA ARG A 275 -1.98 -27.29 -22.07
C ARG A 275 -2.03 -25.77 -21.83
N ALA A 276 -2.93 -25.28 -20.98
CA ALA A 276 -3.06 -23.86 -20.72
C ALA A 276 -1.98 -23.31 -19.77
N GLY A 277 -1.27 -24.18 -19.06
CA GLY A 277 -0.26 -23.78 -18.06
C GLY A 277 -0.86 -23.12 -16.81
N THR A 278 -0.02 -22.90 -15.80
CA THR A 278 -0.40 -22.46 -14.45
C THR A 278 -1.29 -21.21 -14.39
N PHE A 279 -1.24 -20.34 -15.41
CA PHE A 279 -1.96 -19.06 -15.46
C PHE A 279 -3.05 -19.00 -16.55
N GLY A 280 -3.33 -20.13 -17.21
CA GLY A 280 -4.27 -20.19 -18.31
C GLY A 280 -3.70 -19.63 -19.63
N THR A 281 -4.50 -19.75 -20.69
CA THR A 281 -4.13 -19.21 -22.01
C THR A 281 -4.41 -17.71 -22.10
N TRP A 282 -3.79 -17.04 -23.07
CA TRP A 282 -4.09 -15.61 -23.32
C TRP A 282 -5.56 -15.36 -23.66
N ALA A 283 -6.23 -16.34 -24.28
CA ALA A 283 -7.68 -16.32 -24.49
C ALA A 283 -8.49 -16.38 -23.18
N THR A 284 -8.00 -17.09 -22.16
CA THR A 284 -8.64 -17.14 -20.83
C THR A 284 -8.51 -15.81 -20.13
N ILE A 285 -7.30 -15.24 -20.14
CA ILE A 285 -7.04 -13.95 -19.50
C ILE A 285 -7.81 -12.82 -20.21
N SER A 286 -7.87 -12.81 -21.54
CA SER A 286 -8.65 -11.81 -22.27
C SER A 286 -10.15 -11.90 -21.98
N LYS A 287 -10.71 -13.12 -21.89
CA LYS A 287 -12.10 -13.33 -21.44
C LYS A 287 -12.33 -12.80 -20.03
N GLN A 288 -11.37 -12.96 -19.12
CA GLN A 288 -11.48 -12.43 -17.76
C GLN A 288 -11.38 -10.92 -17.69
N LEU A 289 -10.47 -10.31 -18.47
CA LEU A 289 -10.41 -8.86 -18.59
C LEU A 289 -11.71 -8.31 -19.18
N ALA A 290 -12.27 -8.98 -20.18
CA ALA A 290 -13.54 -8.60 -20.78
C ALA A 290 -14.69 -8.73 -19.78
N ALA A 291 -14.75 -9.83 -19.02
CA ALA A 291 -15.76 -10.04 -17.97
C ALA A 291 -15.62 -9.02 -16.83
N LEU A 292 -14.41 -8.72 -16.40
CA LEU A 292 -14.15 -7.68 -15.41
C LEU A 292 -14.56 -6.29 -15.96
N GLY A 293 -14.24 -6.01 -17.23
CA GLY A 293 -14.63 -4.78 -17.91
C GLY A 293 -16.13 -4.62 -18.10
N SER A 294 -16.87 -5.73 -18.23
CA SER A 294 -18.34 -5.71 -18.36
C SER A 294 -19.08 -5.59 -17.03
N GLN A 295 -18.42 -5.85 -15.90
CA GLN A 295 -18.99 -5.59 -14.58
C GLN A 295 -19.08 -4.09 -14.35
N VAL A 296 -20.28 -3.49 -14.45
CA VAL A 296 -20.55 -2.03 -14.31
C VAL A 296 -19.77 -1.36 -13.18
N GLN A 297 -19.59 -2.05 -12.06
CA GLN A 297 -18.86 -1.53 -10.90
C GLN A 297 -17.37 -1.28 -11.19
N PHE A 298 -16.70 -2.14 -11.94
CA PHE A 298 -15.27 -2.03 -12.22
C PHE A 298 -14.90 -0.77 -13.03
N PRO A 299 -15.47 -0.49 -14.22
CA PRO A 299 -15.19 0.74 -14.94
C PRO A 299 -15.69 1.96 -14.16
N ALA A 300 -16.80 1.89 -13.42
CA ALA A 300 -17.25 2.99 -12.58
C ALA A 300 -16.23 3.36 -11.50
N MET A 301 -15.67 2.36 -10.79
CA MET A 301 -14.63 2.59 -9.78
C MET A 301 -13.32 3.07 -10.40
N LEU A 302 -12.92 2.53 -11.56
CA LEU A 302 -11.73 2.98 -12.27
C LEU A 302 -11.87 4.44 -12.72
N LEU A 303 -13.02 4.80 -13.30
CA LEU A 303 -13.34 6.18 -13.69
C LEU A 303 -13.34 7.10 -12.47
N LEU A 304 -13.95 6.69 -11.35
CA LEU A 304 -13.96 7.46 -10.12
C LEU A 304 -12.53 7.67 -9.57
N ALA A 305 -11.68 6.65 -9.60
CA ALA A 305 -10.29 6.75 -9.18
C ALA A 305 -9.47 7.69 -10.09
N VAL A 306 -9.62 7.57 -11.41
CA VAL A 306 -8.95 8.42 -12.40
C VAL A 306 -9.44 9.86 -12.30
N PHE A 307 -10.75 10.08 -12.24
CA PHE A 307 -11.37 11.39 -12.07
C PHE A 307 -10.89 12.06 -10.79
N SER A 308 -10.90 11.32 -9.67
CA SER A 308 -10.36 11.80 -8.39
C SER A 308 -8.89 12.22 -8.55
N ALA A 309 -8.05 11.40 -9.19
CA ALA A 309 -6.65 11.75 -9.43
C ALA A 309 -6.49 13.02 -10.30
N ILE A 310 -7.32 13.21 -11.33
CA ILE A 310 -7.28 14.38 -12.22
C ILE A 310 -7.76 15.64 -11.48
N CYS A 311 -8.90 15.58 -10.81
CA CYS A 311 -9.45 16.71 -10.04
C CYS A 311 -8.47 17.15 -8.96
N MET A 312 -7.84 16.19 -8.27
CA MET A 312 -6.82 16.50 -7.27
C MET A 312 -5.59 17.20 -7.88
N LYS A 313 -5.14 16.79 -9.07
CA LYS A 313 -4.07 17.51 -9.78
C LYS A 313 -4.47 18.95 -10.11
N ARG A 314 -5.72 19.20 -10.50
CA ARG A 314 -6.21 20.55 -10.81
C ARG A 314 -6.31 21.42 -9.56
N ILE A 315 -6.88 20.89 -8.47
CA ILE A 315 -7.00 21.60 -7.19
C ILE A 315 -5.60 21.96 -6.65
N ALA A 316 -4.64 21.03 -6.67
CA ALA A 316 -3.28 21.32 -6.22
C ALA A 316 -2.58 22.40 -7.07
N ARG A 317 -2.81 22.42 -8.39
CA ARG A 317 -2.30 23.48 -9.27
C ARG A 317 -2.95 24.83 -8.99
N LEU A 318 -4.27 24.85 -8.76
CA LEU A 318 -5.00 26.07 -8.44
C LEU A 318 -4.57 26.62 -7.07
N ALA A 319 -4.47 25.78 -6.05
CA ALA A 319 -3.99 26.16 -4.73
C ALA A 319 -2.54 26.69 -4.76
N GLY A 320 -1.68 26.11 -5.61
CA GLY A 320 -0.30 26.61 -5.81
C GLY A 320 -0.22 27.93 -6.58
N ARG A 321 -1.24 28.27 -7.38
CA ARG A 321 -1.35 29.58 -8.05
C ARG A 321 -1.97 30.66 -7.16
N ILE A 322 -2.74 30.27 -6.14
CA ILE A 322 -3.30 31.13 -5.11
C ILE A 322 -2.39 31.13 -3.87
N GLY A 323 -1.11 30.75 -4.02
CA GLY A 323 -0.10 31.15 -3.05
C GLY A 323 -0.19 32.68 -2.94
N PRO A 324 -0.28 33.25 -1.72
CA PRO A 324 -0.51 34.68 -1.56
C PRO A 324 0.53 35.38 -2.42
N ASP A 325 0.06 36.17 -3.38
CA ASP A 325 0.85 37.22 -3.99
C ASP A 325 1.48 37.90 -2.79
N THR A 326 2.77 37.64 -2.57
CA THR A 326 3.56 38.36 -1.59
C THR A 326 3.50 39.76 -2.12
N THR A 327 2.51 40.49 -1.61
CA THR A 327 2.27 41.89 -1.83
C THR A 327 3.59 42.49 -1.46
N ASP A 328 4.27 42.91 -2.51
CA ASP A 328 5.64 43.36 -2.51
C ASP A 328 5.69 44.65 -1.68
N GLU A 329 5.76 44.50 -0.35
CA GLU A 329 6.01 45.59 0.60
C GLU A 329 7.40 46.21 0.39
N SER A 330 8.19 45.74 -0.60
CA SER A 330 9.48 46.33 -0.96
C SER A 330 9.41 47.56 -1.89
N ARG A 331 8.21 48.14 -2.11
CA ARG A 331 8.00 49.38 -2.90
C ARG A 331 8.73 50.64 -2.40
N GLY A 332 9.57 50.56 -1.36
CA GLY A 332 10.37 51.68 -0.85
C GLY A 332 11.86 51.68 -1.20
N ARG A 333 12.41 50.66 -1.88
CA ARG A 333 13.85 50.65 -2.24
C ARG A 333 14.08 51.06 -3.71
N PRO A 334 15.04 51.96 -4.00
CA PRO A 334 15.42 52.28 -5.36
C PRO A 334 15.81 51.01 -6.11
N ARG A 335 15.17 50.77 -7.26
CA ARG A 335 15.43 49.62 -8.14
C ARG A 335 16.86 49.68 -8.65
N GLU A 336 17.73 48.83 -8.12
CA GLU A 336 18.80 48.27 -8.94
C GLU A 336 18.13 47.47 -10.05
N GLU A 337 18.26 47.93 -11.30
CA GLU A 337 17.81 47.22 -12.50
C GLU A 337 18.55 45.88 -12.63
N LYS A 338 18.02 44.85 -11.97
CA LYS A 338 18.37 43.48 -12.29
C LYS A 338 17.62 43.08 -13.56
N PRO A 339 18.32 42.59 -14.61
CA PRO A 339 17.71 42.25 -15.88
C PRO A 339 16.58 41.26 -15.68
N ALA A 340 15.45 41.53 -16.35
CA ALA A 340 14.22 40.76 -16.24
C ALA A 340 14.51 39.26 -16.36
N PRO A 341 14.15 38.43 -15.35
CA PRO A 341 14.31 37.00 -15.47
C PRO A 341 13.50 36.53 -16.66
N ARG A 342 14.18 35.98 -17.67
CA ARG A 342 13.55 35.38 -18.84
C ARG A 342 12.46 34.43 -18.38
N PRO A 343 11.27 34.40 -19.02
CA PRO A 343 10.19 33.49 -18.68
C PRO A 343 10.65 32.05 -18.92
N GLY A 344 11.31 31.48 -17.91
CA GLY A 344 11.73 30.10 -17.90
C GLY A 344 10.48 29.25 -17.84
N ILE A 345 10.29 28.41 -18.87
CA ILE A 345 9.29 27.34 -18.89
C ILE A 345 9.29 26.68 -17.50
N ALA A 346 8.19 26.83 -16.77
CA ALA A 346 8.03 26.32 -15.43
C ALA A 346 8.27 24.80 -15.48
N ARG A 347 9.49 24.38 -15.12
CA ARG A 347 9.86 22.97 -15.08
C ARG A 347 8.89 22.32 -14.10
N LEU A 348 8.07 21.39 -14.60
CA LEU A 348 7.30 20.50 -13.74
C LEU A 348 8.28 19.93 -12.71
N PRO A 349 7.99 20.02 -11.40
CA PRO A 349 8.86 19.49 -10.36
C PRO A 349 9.33 18.08 -10.71
N ALA A 350 10.64 17.82 -10.64
CA ALA A 350 11.25 16.59 -11.15
C ALA A 350 10.65 15.27 -10.59
N GLY A 351 9.81 15.33 -9.55
CA GLY A 351 9.07 14.19 -9.01
C GLY A 351 7.77 13.82 -9.76
N TYR A 352 7.32 14.55 -10.78
CA TYR A 352 6.01 14.32 -11.42
C TYR A 352 5.93 13.02 -12.25
N GLY A 353 6.96 12.68 -13.02
CA GLY A 353 6.97 11.45 -13.84
C GLY A 353 7.02 10.18 -13.00
N ILE A 354 7.79 10.23 -11.92
CA ILE A 354 7.99 9.12 -10.99
C ILE A 354 6.65 8.74 -10.33
N GLU A 355 5.87 9.71 -9.87
CA GLU A 355 4.61 9.48 -9.16
C GLU A 355 3.48 8.93 -10.05
N LEU A 356 3.46 9.30 -11.34
CA LEU A 356 2.55 8.68 -12.31
C LEU A 356 2.92 7.20 -12.55
N GLY A 357 4.21 6.87 -12.52
CA GLY A 357 4.72 5.51 -12.61
C GLY A 357 4.20 4.61 -11.49
N LEU A 358 4.17 5.08 -10.23
CA LEU A 358 3.63 4.29 -9.12
C LEU A 358 2.12 4.06 -9.25
N ALA A 359 1.36 5.09 -9.65
CA ALA A 359 -0.07 4.95 -9.85
C ALA A 359 -0.38 3.92 -10.96
N LEU A 360 0.34 3.99 -12.07
CA LEU A 360 0.23 3.02 -13.16
C LEU A 360 0.65 1.62 -12.72
N ALA A 361 1.79 1.49 -12.02
CA ALA A 361 2.26 0.21 -11.50
C ALA A 361 1.26 -0.41 -10.51
N GLY A 362 0.65 0.42 -9.64
CA GLY A 362 -0.40 -0.03 -8.72
C GLY A 362 -1.68 -0.45 -9.43
N ILE A 363 -2.11 0.28 -10.46
CA ILE A 363 -3.27 -0.10 -11.29
C ILE A 363 -3.00 -1.41 -12.02
N ILE A 364 -1.83 -1.54 -12.66
CA ILE A 364 -1.43 -2.76 -13.38
C ILE A 364 -1.32 -3.93 -12.41
N ALA A 365 -0.67 -3.75 -11.24
CA ALA A 365 -0.57 -4.79 -10.23
C ALA A 365 -1.94 -5.19 -9.65
N GLY A 366 -2.84 -4.22 -9.45
CA GLY A 366 -4.21 -4.47 -9.00
C GLY A 366 -5.03 -5.23 -10.03
N LEU A 367 -4.94 -4.86 -11.31
CA LEU A 367 -5.54 -5.59 -12.43
C LEU A 367 -5.01 -7.03 -12.48
N ILE A 368 -3.69 -7.22 -12.39
CA ILE A 368 -3.06 -8.55 -12.38
C ILE A 368 -3.49 -9.37 -11.15
N ALA A 369 -3.65 -8.75 -9.98
CA ALA A 369 -4.10 -9.44 -8.77
C ALA A 369 -5.59 -9.82 -8.80
N LEU A 370 -6.42 -9.10 -9.57
CA LEU A 370 -7.85 -9.37 -9.75
C LEU A 370 -8.13 -10.42 -10.83
N LEU A 371 -7.25 -10.55 -11.83
CA LEU A 371 -7.35 -11.56 -12.88
C LEU A 371 -7.55 -13.00 -12.33
N PRO A 372 -6.77 -13.47 -11.33
CA PRO A 372 -6.95 -14.77 -10.69
C PRO A 372 -8.26 -14.96 -9.93
N ALA A 373 -8.92 -13.89 -9.50
CA ALA A 373 -10.12 -13.97 -8.67
C ALA A 373 -11.34 -14.45 -9.47
N GLN A 374 -11.35 -14.25 -10.80
CA GLN A 374 -12.42 -14.74 -11.67
C GLN A 374 -12.11 -16.09 -12.31
N THR A 375 -10.85 -16.50 -12.38
CA THR A 375 -10.45 -17.85 -12.86
C THR A 375 -11.09 -18.92 -11.99
N PHE A 376 -11.20 -18.73 -10.67
CA PHE A 376 -11.77 -19.73 -9.77
C PHE A 376 -13.27 -20.02 -9.97
N HIS A 377 -14.07 -19.07 -10.47
CA HIS A 377 -15.48 -19.36 -10.77
C HIS A 377 -15.66 -20.31 -11.96
N GLN A 378 -14.71 -20.37 -12.91
CA GLN A 378 -14.76 -21.29 -14.05
C GLN A 378 -14.29 -22.71 -13.73
N TYR A 379 -13.96 -22.99 -12.48
CA TYR A 379 -13.00 -24.05 -12.15
C TYR A 379 -13.54 -25.11 -11.18
N PHE A 380 -14.75 -24.93 -10.65
CA PHE A 380 -15.43 -25.93 -9.83
C PHE A 380 -16.92 -26.11 -10.19
N MET A 381 -17.39 -25.56 -11.31
CA MET A 381 -18.59 -26.10 -11.93
C MET A 381 -18.22 -27.41 -12.64
N VAL A 382 -18.09 -28.49 -11.87
CA VAL A 382 -18.56 -29.78 -12.37
C VAL A 382 -20.01 -29.51 -12.73
N PRO A 383 -20.46 -29.69 -13.98
CA PRO A 383 -21.89 -29.70 -14.24
C PRO A 383 -22.43 -30.81 -13.33
N LEU A 384 -23.17 -30.42 -12.29
CA LEU A 384 -24.06 -31.35 -11.61
C LEU A 384 -25.08 -31.73 -12.68
N LEU A 385 -24.79 -32.84 -13.36
CA LEU A 385 -25.75 -33.55 -14.20
C LEU A 385 -26.85 -34.11 -13.29
#